data_AF-A0A377PMT2-F1
#
_entry.id   AF-A0A377PMT2-F1
#
_cell.length_a   1.000
_cell.length_b   1.000
_cell.length_c   1.000
_cell.angle_alpha   90.00
_cell.angle_beta   90.00
_cell.angle_gamma   90.00
#
_symmetry.space_group_name_H-M   'P 1'
#
loop_
_entity.id
_entity.type
_entity.pdbx_description
1 polymer ?
#
loop_
_entity_poly.entity_id
_entity_poly.type
_entity_poly.pdbx_seq_one_letter_code
_entity_poly.pdbx_strand_id
1 'polypeptide(L)'
;MHSKEVEDILALDIALRRNDHDWFERLPPEFDDALVHRLYYGHFMCYVFHQDYIVKKGVDVHALKEKMLALLDTRGAEYPAEHNVGHLYKAKPQLKAFYQQNDPTNTLNPGIGKTSKLKNWGCDCAEHQK
;
A
#
# COMPACT_ATOMS: atom_id res chain seq x y z
N MET A 1 -3.80 20.62 -13.40
CA MET A 1 -4.53 19.58 -12.64
C MET A 1 -5.90 19.38 -13.29
N HIS A 2 -6.09 18.30 -14.07
CA HIS A 2 -7.36 17.98 -14.74
C HIS A 2 -8.32 17.20 -13.83
N SER A 3 -8.63 17.74 -12.64
CA SER A 3 -9.55 17.10 -11.66
C SER A 3 -10.98 16.87 -12.18
N LYS A 4 -11.31 17.45 -13.34
CA LYS A 4 -12.59 17.21 -14.02
C LYS A 4 -12.64 15.88 -14.77
N GLU A 5 -11.50 15.28 -15.12
CA GLU A 5 -11.41 14.13 -16.04
C GLU A 5 -10.87 12.85 -15.40
N VAL A 6 -10.12 12.96 -14.30
CA VAL A 6 -9.46 11.83 -13.62
C VAL A 6 -9.70 11.87 -12.11
N GLU A 7 -9.71 10.70 -11.48
CA GLU A 7 -9.63 10.59 -10.00
C GLU A 7 -8.18 10.76 -9.51
N ASP A 8 -7.97 10.61 -8.20
CA ASP A 8 -6.65 10.51 -7.57
C ASP A 8 -5.78 9.40 -8.19
N ILE A 9 -4.46 9.59 -8.11
CA ILE A 9 -3.47 8.62 -8.60
C ILE A 9 -3.47 7.41 -7.67
N LEU A 10 -3.64 6.21 -8.25
CA LEU A 10 -3.42 4.95 -7.54
C LEU A 10 -1.95 4.58 -7.74
N ALA A 11 -1.14 4.71 -6.68
CA ALA A 11 0.28 4.40 -6.69
C ALA A 11 0.56 3.09 -5.95
N LEU A 12 1.29 2.17 -6.59
CA LEU A 12 1.75 0.91 -6.00
C LEU A 12 3.28 0.87 -5.97
N ASP A 13 3.82 0.45 -4.83
CA ASP A 13 5.25 0.29 -4.57
C ASP A 13 5.56 -1.17 -4.25
N ILE A 14 6.09 -1.90 -5.23
CA ILE A 14 6.12 -3.36 -5.22
C ILE A 14 7.54 -3.91 -5.34
N ALA A 15 7.84 -4.98 -4.61
CA ALA A 15 9.03 -5.79 -4.77
C ALA A 15 8.62 -7.18 -5.26
N LEU A 16 9.07 -7.55 -6.45
CA LEU A 16 8.83 -8.87 -7.02
C LEU A 16 9.79 -9.91 -6.40
N ARG A 17 9.44 -11.19 -6.54
CA ARG A 17 10.35 -12.28 -6.15
C ARG A 17 11.61 -12.20 -7.00
N ARG A 18 12.78 -12.48 -6.39
CA ARG A 18 14.08 -12.46 -7.05
C ARG A 18 14.19 -13.43 -8.25
N ASN A 19 13.34 -14.45 -8.30
CA ASN A 19 13.28 -15.45 -9.38
C ASN A 19 12.04 -15.27 -10.28
N ASP A 20 11.39 -14.10 -10.26
CA ASP A 20 10.24 -13.84 -11.12
C ASP A 20 10.72 -13.56 -12.56
N HIS A 21 10.16 -14.27 -13.53
CA HIS A 21 10.53 -14.09 -14.95
C HIS A 21 9.57 -13.14 -15.68
N ASP A 22 8.38 -12.90 -15.12
CA ASP A 22 7.30 -12.16 -15.76
C ASP A 22 7.20 -10.74 -15.20
N TRP A 23 8.33 -10.05 -15.05
CA TRP A 23 8.41 -8.76 -14.33
C TRP A 23 7.43 -7.70 -14.85
N PHE A 24 7.17 -7.67 -16.16
CA PHE A 24 6.24 -6.72 -16.78
C PHE A 24 4.78 -7.11 -16.51
N GLU A 25 4.02 -6.17 -15.98
CA GLU A 25 2.62 -6.40 -15.60
C GLU A 25 1.73 -6.73 -16.79
N ARG A 26 0.78 -7.65 -16.57
CA ARG A 26 -0.36 -7.91 -17.44
C ARG A 26 -1.63 -7.92 -16.59
N LEU A 27 -2.31 -6.78 -16.52
CA LEU A 27 -3.60 -6.71 -15.85
C LEU A 27 -4.68 -7.46 -16.64
N PRO A 28 -5.64 -8.12 -15.98
CA PRO A 28 -6.81 -8.68 -16.63
C PRO A 28 -7.63 -7.61 -17.37
N PRO A 29 -8.40 -7.97 -18.43
CA PRO A 29 -9.17 -7.00 -19.23
C PRO A 29 -10.17 -6.16 -18.42
N GLU A 30 -10.65 -6.68 -17.28
CA GLU A 30 -11.56 -5.96 -16.38
C GLU A 30 -10.97 -4.66 -15.78
N PHE A 31 -9.65 -4.45 -15.88
CA PHE A 31 -8.99 -3.22 -15.43
C PHE A 31 -8.84 -2.18 -16.55
N ASP A 32 -8.94 -2.56 -17.82
CA ASP A 32 -8.70 -1.65 -18.95
C ASP A 32 -9.72 -0.50 -18.99
N ASP A 33 -10.95 -0.78 -18.57
CA ASP A 33 -12.00 0.23 -18.50
C ASP A 33 -11.88 1.16 -17.30
N ALA A 34 -11.09 0.82 -16.29
CA ALA A 34 -10.90 1.64 -15.10
C ALA A 34 -9.76 2.67 -15.24
N LEU A 35 -8.84 2.45 -16.19
CA LEU A 35 -7.56 3.16 -16.25
C LEU A 35 -7.44 4.03 -17.50
N VAL A 36 -6.88 5.23 -17.34
CA VAL A 36 -6.52 6.14 -18.44
C VAL A 36 -5.08 5.89 -18.86
N HIS A 37 -4.16 5.84 -17.88
CA HIS A 37 -2.73 5.64 -18.11
C HIS A 37 -2.14 4.70 -17.06
N ARG A 38 -1.06 4.03 -17.48
CA ARG A 38 -0.24 3.12 -16.66
C ARG A 38 1.21 3.58 -16.80
N LEU A 39 1.84 3.93 -15.69
CA LEU A 39 3.21 4.43 -15.63
C LEU A 39 4.05 3.44 -14.84
N TYR A 40 5.07 2.87 -15.47
CA TYR A 40 5.94 1.87 -14.87
C TYR A 40 7.39 2.34 -14.89
N TYR A 41 7.98 2.40 -13.71
CA TYR A 41 9.37 2.81 -13.51
C TYR A 41 9.89 2.18 -12.19
N GLY A 42 11.20 2.20 -11.95
CA GLY A 42 11.74 1.65 -10.70
C GLY A 42 13.17 1.15 -10.79
N HIS A 43 13.56 0.37 -9.80
CA HIS A 43 14.90 -0.16 -9.60
C HIS A 43 14.99 -1.57 -10.17
N PHE A 44 15.21 -1.67 -11.48
CA PHE A 44 15.10 -2.93 -12.23
C PHE A 44 15.93 -4.08 -11.64
N MET A 45 17.17 -3.85 -11.23
CA MET A 45 18.06 -4.89 -10.68
C MET A 45 17.66 -5.35 -9.26
N CYS A 46 16.91 -4.54 -8.54
CA CYS A 46 16.36 -4.88 -7.23
C CYS A 46 14.97 -5.52 -7.32
N TYR A 47 14.40 -5.59 -8.54
CA TYR A 47 13.03 -6.04 -8.76
C TYR A 47 11.99 -5.21 -8.00
N VAL A 48 12.30 -3.94 -7.77
CA VAL A 48 11.41 -2.95 -7.14
C VAL A 48 10.83 -2.05 -8.21
N PHE A 49 9.51 -1.93 -8.27
CA PHE A 49 8.79 -1.14 -9.26
C PHE A 49 7.76 -0.22 -8.60
N HIS A 50 7.70 0.99 -9.13
CA HIS A 50 6.62 1.94 -8.90
C HIS A 50 5.65 1.84 -10.08
N GLN A 51 4.41 1.52 -9.77
CA GLN A 51 3.34 1.40 -10.74
C GLN A 51 2.27 2.42 -10.40
N ASP A 52 2.22 3.49 -11.18
CA ASP A 52 1.25 4.57 -11.02
C ASP A 52 0.17 4.46 -12.08
N TYR A 53 -1.08 4.50 -11.61
CA TYR A 53 -2.26 4.36 -12.44
C TYR A 53 -3.08 5.64 -12.36
N ILE A 54 -3.34 6.22 -13.53
CA ILE A 54 -4.28 7.33 -13.66
C ILE A 54 -5.68 6.73 -13.84
N VAL A 55 -6.53 6.88 -12.82
CA VAL A 55 -7.85 6.21 -12.77
C VAL A 55 -8.93 7.10 -13.39
N LYS A 56 -9.84 6.50 -14.16
CA LYS A 56 -10.98 7.22 -14.75
C LYS A 56 -11.91 7.75 -13.67
N LYS A 57 -12.50 8.92 -13.94
CA LYS A 57 -13.48 9.55 -13.05
C LYS A 57 -14.66 8.64 -12.73
N GLY A 58 -15.09 8.62 -11.46
CA GLY A 58 -16.23 7.82 -10.97
C GLY A 58 -15.92 6.36 -10.65
N VAL A 59 -14.69 5.89 -10.87
CA VAL A 59 -14.25 4.57 -10.42
C VAL A 59 -13.96 4.61 -8.92
N ASP A 60 -14.39 3.59 -8.19
CA ASP A 60 -13.99 3.39 -6.80
C ASP A 60 -12.50 2.99 -6.74
N VAL A 61 -11.64 3.99 -6.53
CA VAL A 61 -10.18 3.81 -6.42
C VAL A 61 -9.80 2.87 -5.28
N HIS A 62 -10.56 2.86 -4.18
CA HIS A 62 -10.25 2.00 -3.05
C HIS A 62 -10.52 0.54 -3.40
N ALA A 63 -11.68 0.23 -3.97
CA ALA A 63 -12.00 -1.12 -4.43
C ALA A 63 -11.06 -1.59 -5.54
N LEU A 64 -10.68 -0.70 -6.46
CA LEU A 64 -9.69 -0.99 -7.51
C LEU A 64 -8.33 -1.35 -6.91
N LYS A 65 -7.86 -0.57 -5.92
CA LYS A 65 -6.61 -0.84 -5.22
C LYS A 65 -6.63 -2.20 -4.53
N GLU A 66 -7.67 -2.53 -3.78
CA GLU A 66 -7.76 -3.83 -3.09
C GLU A 66 -7.73 -5.00 -4.09
N LYS A 67 -8.36 -4.87 -5.27
CA LYS A 67 -8.26 -5.87 -6.34
C LYS A 67 -6.83 -6.02 -6.88
N MET A 68 -6.13 -4.91 -7.13
CA MET A 68 -4.73 -4.95 -7.58
C MET A 68 -3.80 -5.57 -6.53
N LEU A 69 -4.00 -5.24 -5.25
CA LEU A 69 -3.24 -5.83 -4.14
C LEU A 69 -3.45 -7.35 -4.05
N ALA A 70 -4.67 -7.85 -4.27
CA ALA A 70 -4.95 -9.28 -4.28
C ALA A 70 -4.21 -10.02 -5.43
N LEU A 71 -4.03 -9.37 -6.59
CA LEU A 71 -3.22 -9.93 -7.69
C LEU A 71 -1.74 -10.03 -7.29
N LEU A 72 -1.22 -9.00 -6.62
CA LEU A 72 0.16 -8.97 -6.12
C LEU A 72 0.39 -10.02 -5.03
N ASP A 73 -0.56 -10.20 -4.12
CA ASP A 73 -0.54 -11.26 -3.10
C ASP A 73 -0.46 -12.65 -3.74
N THR A 74 -1.28 -12.88 -4.78
CA THR A 74 -1.27 -14.15 -5.54
C THR A 74 0.06 -14.38 -6.23
N ARG A 75 0.70 -13.31 -6.71
CA ARG A 75 2.03 -13.35 -7.34
C ARG A 75 3.16 -13.57 -6.33
N GLY A 76 2.90 -13.37 -5.04
CA GLY A 76 3.91 -13.39 -3.99
C GLY A 76 4.84 -12.17 -4.05
N ALA A 77 4.34 -11.04 -4.57
CA ALA A 77 5.02 -9.77 -4.49
C ALA A 77 4.87 -9.18 -3.09
N GLU A 78 5.88 -8.43 -2.66
CA GLU A 78 5.89 -7.71 -1.40
C GLU A 78 5.58 -6.23 -1.64
N TYR A 79 4.84 -5.61 -0.74
CA TYR A 79 4.54 -4.18 -0.77
C TYR A 79 4.14 -3.70 0.64
N PRO A 80 4.43 -2.45 1.00
CA PRO A 80 5.29 -1.49 0.28
C PRO A 80 6.76 -1.95 0.25
N ALA A 81 7.46 -1.67 -0.83
CA ALA A 81 8.84 -2.11 -1.05
C ALA A 81 9.87 -1.20 -0.37
N GLU A 82 9.81 0.10 -0.64
CA GLU A 82 10.75 1.10 -0.12
C GLU A 82 10.06 2.32 0.51
N HIS A 83 8.82 2.62 0.11
CA HIS A 83 8.11 3.82 0.55
C HIS A 83 7.47 3.71 1.93
N ASN A 84 7.59 2.55 2.60
CA ASN A 84 6.97 2.25 3.88
C ASN A 84 5.42 2.33 3.83
N VAL A 85 4.74 1.99 4.92
CA VAL A 85 3.28 1.80 4.90
C VAL A 85 2.48 3.10 4.88
N GLY A 86 3.05 4.20 5.39
CA GLY A 86 2.35 5.47 5.55
C GLY A 86 0.95 5.28 6.16
N HIS A 87 -0.08 5.87 5.57
CA HIS A 87 -1.48 5.51 5.85
C HIS A 87 -2.16 4.78 4.68
N LEU A 88 -1.39 4.44 3.64
CA LEU A 88 -1.88 3.87 2.39
C LEU A 88 -1.96 2.35 2.43
N TYR A 89 -1.09 1.72 3.22
CA TYR A 89 -0.99 0.27 3.36
C TYR A 89 -1.27 -0.17 4.79
N LYS A 90 -1.77 -1.39 4.93
CA LYS A 90 -1.93 -2.03 6.23
C LYS A 90 -0.56 -2.55 6.68
N ALA A 91 -0.13 -2.20 7.89
CA ALA A 91 1.09 -2.77 8.46
C ALA A 91 0.90 -4.25 8.74
N LYS A 92 1.88 -5.06 8.34
CA LYS A 92 1.98 -6.48 8.72
C LYS A 92 2.12 -6.61 10.24
N PRO A 93 1.70 -7.74 10.85
CA PRO A 93 1.70 -7.91 12.30
C PRO A 93 3.05 -7.62 12.96
N GLN A 94 4.15 -8.06 12.37
CA GLN A 94 5.50 -7.81 12.87
C GLN A 94 5.84 -6.30 12.90
N LEU A 95 5.49 -5.57 11.84
CA LEU A 95 5.75 -4.14 11.74
C LEU A 95 4.87 -3.34 12.72
N LYS A 96 3.60 -3.73 12.88
CA LYS A 96 2.72 -3.17 13.91
C LYS A 96 3.26 -3.39 15.32
N ALA A 97 3.74 -4.60 15.63
CA ALA A 97 4.34 -4.91 16.93
C ALA A 97 5.61 -4.08 17.17
N PHE A 98 6.45 -3.89 16.15
CA PHE A 98 7.61 -3.02 16.19
C PHE A 98 7.24 -1.56 16.48
N TYR A 99 6.18 -1.03 15.85
CA TYR A 99 5.68 0.31 16.16
C TYR A 99 5.21 0.43 17.61
N GLN A 100 4.46 -0.56 18.11
CA GLN A 100 3.99 -0.59 19.50
C GLN A 100 5.13 -0.66 20.52
N GLN A 101 6.20 -1.39 20.20
CA GLN A 101 7.39 -1.47 21.05
C GLN A 101 8.13 -0.14 21.14
N ASN A 102 8.24 0.59 20.02
CA ASN A 102 8.98 1.86 19.97
C ASN A 102 8.17 3.05 20.49
N ASP A 103 6.85 3.04 20.32
CA ASP A 103 5.95 4.06 20.86
C ASP A 103 4.77 3.42 21.60
N PRO A 104 4.97 2.92 22.83
CA PRO A 104 3.90 2.32 23.63
C PRO A 104 2.71 3.26 23.87
N THR A 105 2.92 4.57 23.80
CA THR A 105 1.89 5.58 24.04
C THR A 105 1.12 6.02 22.79
N ASN A 106 1.55 5.62 21.60
CA ASN A 106 0.99 6.02 20.31
C ASN A 106 0.86 7.55 20.19
N THR A 107 1.94 8.28 20.43
CA THR A 107 2.03 9.75 20.36
C THR A 107 2.95 10.25 19.24
N LEU A 108 3.77 9.37 18.66
CA LEU A 108 4.68 9.66 17.56
C LEU A 108 4.14 9.04 16.25
N ASN A 109 3.58 9.90 15.41
CA ASN A 109 2.93 9.54 14.13
C ASN A 109 1.79 8.49 14.23
N PRO A 110 0.72 8.75 15.02
CA PRO A 110 -0.34 7.77 15.26
C PRO A 110 -1.11 7.35 14.00
N GLY A 111 -1.50 6.08 13.95
CA GLY A 111 -2.30 5.52 12.86
C GLY A 111 -1.52 5.11 11.61
N ILE A 112 -0.18 5.17 11.64
CA ILE A 112 0.67 4.65 10.56
C ILE A 112 0.38 3.16 10.34
N GLY A 113 0.37 2.71 9.09
CA GLY A 113 0.04 1.34 8.71
C GLY A 113 -1.42 0.96 8.90
N LYS A 114 -2.34 1.93 8.80
CA LYS A 114 -3.78 1.76 9.12
C LYS A 114 -3.99 1.19 10.54
N THR A 115 -3.16 1.60 11.49
CA THR A 115 -3.29 1.24 12.92
C THR A 115 -4.19 2.23 13.67
N SER A 116 -4.34 2.06 14.99
CA SER A 116 -5.13 2.99 15.82
C SER A 116 -4.51 4.39 15.81
N LYS A 117 -5.37 5.42 15.76
CA LYS A 117 -4.99 6.82 15.98
C LYS A 117 -5.15 7.26 17.44
N LEU A 118 -5.65 6.37 18.31
CA LEU A 118 -5.93 6.67 19.71
C LEU A 118 -4.67 6.49 20.57
N LYS A 119 -4.55 7.31 21.61
CA LYS A 119 -3.49 7.17 22.62
C LYS A 119 -3.47 5.76 23.21
N ASN A 120 -2.28 5.28 23.57
CA ASN A 120 -2.06 3.93 24.09
C ASN A 120 -2.67 2.85 23.18
N TRP A 121 -2.66 3.09 21.87
CA TRP A 121 -3.16 2.18 20.83
C TRP A 121 -4.66 1.86 20.93
N GLY A 122 -5.43 2.64 21.71
CA GLY A 122 -6.84 2.35 22.00
C GLY A 122 -7.05 1.20 22.99
N CYS A 123 -6.00 0.79 23.70
CA CYS A 123 -6.12 -0.11 24.84
C CYS A 123 -6.44 0.72 26.10
N ASP A 124 -7.43 0.27 26.88
CA ASP A 124 -7.69 0.77 28.23
C ASP A 124 -6.59 0.28 29.18
N CYS A 125 -5.38 0.81 29.04
CA CYS A 125 -4.22 0.42 29.85
C CYS A 125 -4.28 1.09 31.24
N ALA A 126 -5.17 0.63 32.11
CA ALA A 126 -5.18 1.00 33.53
C ALA A 126 -4.29 0.11 34.41
N GLU A 127 -3.63 -0.94 33.88
CA GLU A 127 -3.09 -2.02 34.75
C GLU A 127 -1.57 -2.26 34.74
N HIS A 128 -0.74 -1.41 34.12
CA HIS A 128 0.71 -1.68 34.07
C HIS A 128 1.55 -0.55 34.70
N GLN A 129 1.18 -0.15 35.92
CA GLN A 129 2.11 0.46 36.87
C GLN A 129 2.25 -0.46 38.09
N LYS A 130 3.30 -1.27 38.10
CA LYS A 130 3.91 -1.84 39.30
C LYS A 130 5.42 -1.71 39.19
#